data_AF-A0A524QR16-F1
#
_entry.id   AF-A0A524QR16-F1
#
_cell.length_a   1.000
_cell.length_b   1.000
_cell.length_c   1.000
_cell.angle_alpha   90.00
_cell.angle_beta   90.00
_cell.angle_gamma   90.00
#
_symmetry.space_group_name_H-M   'P 1'
#
loop_
_entity.id
_entity.type
_entity.pdbx_description
1 polymer ?
#
loop_
_entity_poly.entity_id
_entity_poly.type
_entity_poly.pdbx_seq_one_letter_code
_entity_poly.pdbx_strand_id
1 'polypeptide(L)'
;MEKNSQKPNEYPRQHVDNKRNIFTSTSIPPIIFVGGDNGGSEMAKAKSKSRFNVGFGAIYQRKRKNGSVRWYLDYWDAAGKRVQRVADHASSKEEALLELKSAVLDVHYRECGIAGALQKVTFSEFSQMYLDNYAKANKRSWKDDFYRLEANMKPFFGSHQLQDISPLMIEKYRAQRLEEGVTRSTVNRETTILKKMFNLAIDWSLAGQNPVLKVKLFSEKDTQKER
;
A
#
# COMPACT_ATOMS: atom_id res chain seq x y z
N MET A 1 -38.50 -24.82 -33.91
CA MET A 1 -37.53 -25.93 -34.03
C MET A 1 -36.37 -25.43 -34.87
N GLU A 2 -35.36 -24.83 -34.24
CA GLU A 2 -34.12 -24.42 -34.90
C GLU A 2 -32.97 -24.82 -33.98
N LYS A 3 -32.18 -25.80 -34.43
CA LYS A 3 -31.05 -26.37 -33.72
C LYS A 3 -29.85 -25.45 -33.90
N ASN A 4 -29.51 -24.69 -32.87
CA ASN A 4 -28.28 -23.89 -32.83
C ASN A 4 -27.12 -24.82 -32.44
N SER A 5 -26.45 -25.38 -33.45
CA SER A 5 -25.26 -26.24 -33.29
C SER A 5 -24.06 -25.41 -32.82
N GLN A 6 -23.67 -25.60 -31.56
CA GLN A 6 -22.38 -25.19 -31.01
C GLN A 6 -21.24 -25.92 -31.74
N LYS A 7 -20.37 -25.16 -32.41
CA LYS A 7 -19.05 -25.66 -32.86
C LYS A 7 -18.09 -25.60 -31.67
N PRO A 8 -17.34 -26.67 -31.34
CA PRO A 8 -16.32 -26.61 -30.30
C PRO A 8 -15.07 -25.88 -30.83
N ASN A 9 -14.55 -24.95 -30.03
CA ASN A 9 -13.35 -24.17 -30.31
C ASN A 9 -12.12 -25.05 -30.01
N GLU A 10 -11.49 -25.60 -31.05
CA GLU A 10 -10.24 -26.37 -30.95
C GLU A 10 -9.06 -25.43 -30.69
N TYR A 11 -8.47 -25.51 -29.49
CA TYR A 11 -7.18 -24.89 -29.20
C TYR A 11 -6.05 -25.85 -29.62
N PRO A 12 -5.00 -25.38 -30.31
CA PRO A 12 -3.91 -26.24 -30.75
C PRO A 12 -3.07 -26.72 -29.55
N ARG A 13 -2.94 -28.05 -29.41
CA ARG A 13 -2.04 -28.72 -28.45
C ARG A 13 -0.59 -28.37 -28.78
N GLN A 14 0.12 -27.74 -27.84
CA GLN A 14 1.57 -27.63 -27.95
C GLN A 14 2.21 -28.96 -27.56
N HIS A 15 2.97 -29.52 -28.51
CA HIS A 15 3.81 -30.69 -28.35
C HIS A 15 4.97 -30.36 -27.41
N VAL A 16 5.13 -31.14 -26.33
CA VAL A 16 6.26 -31.04 -25.40
C VAL A 16 7.33 -32.02 -25.87
N ASP A 17 8.28 -31.54 -26.66
CA ASP A 17 9.46 -32.32 -27.05
C ASP A 17 10.57 -32.17 -26.00
N ASN A 18 10.55 -33.12 -25.08
CA ASN A 18 11.64 -33.44 -24.16
C ASN A 18 12.71 -34.23 -24.91
N LYS A 19 13.91 -33.66 -25.10
CA LYS A 19 15.24 -34.33 -25.19
C LYS A 19 16.27 -33.38 -25.81
N ARG A 20 17.35 -33.09 -25.07
CA ARG A 20 18.74 -33.42 -25.44
C ARG A 20 19.70 -32.93 -24.36
N ASN A 21 20.06 -33.91 -23.55
CA ASN A 21 21.25 -33.99 -22.72
C ASN A 21 22.48 -34.05 -23.64
N ILE A 22 23.45 -33.16 -23.48
CA ILE A 22 24.75 -33.25 -24.18
C ILE A 22 25.85 -33.04 -23.14
N PHE A 23 26.23 -34.15 -22.50
CA PHE A 23 27.53 -34.32 -21.87
C PHE A 23 28.49 -34.86 -22.92
N THR A 24 29.51 -34.08 -23.28
CA THR A 24 30.72 -34.56 -23.97
C THR A 24 31.90 -34.01 -23.18
N SER A 25 32.50 -34.81 -22.31
CA SER A 25 33.71 -35.59 -22.62
C SER A 25 34.84 -34.69 -23.10
N THR A 26 35.66 -34.23 -22.17
CA THR A 26 37.03 -33.80 -22.46
C THR A 26 37.92 -34.30 -21.32
N SER A 27 38.95 -35.01 -21.76
CA SER A 27 39.95 -35.80 -21.03
C SER A 27 40.62 -35.05 -19.88
N ILE A 28 40.61 -35.66 -18.69
CA ILE A 28 41.48 -35.30 -17.57
C ILE A 28 42.74 -36.18 -17.69
N PRO A 29 43.95 -35.63 -17.88
CA PRO A 29 45.19 -36.41 -17.76
C PRO A 29 45.49 -36.72 -16.27
N PRO A 30 46.15 -37.85 -15.95
CA PRO A 30 46.45 -38.21 -14.57
C PRO A 30 47.49 -37.27 -13.97
N ILE A 31 47.20 -36.75 -12.77
CA ILE A 31 48.10 -35.92 -11.98
C ILE A 31 49.20 -36.81 -11.40
N ILE A 32 50.43 -36.58 -11.85
CA ILE A 32 51.65 -37.11 -11.26
C ILE A 32 51.90 -36.33 -9.96
N PHE A 33 51.95 -37.03 -8.82
CA PHE A 33 52.29 -36.44 -7.53
C PHE A 33 53.82 -36.34 -7.42
N VAL A 34 54.36 -35.13 -7.48
CA VAL A 34 55.74 -34.82 -7.05
C VAL A 34 55.64 -33.62 -6.11
N GLY A 35 56.07 -33.82 -4.86
CA GLY A 35 56.05 -32.80 -3.83
C GLY A 35 57.10 -31.71 -4.05
N GLY A 36 56.90 -30.57 -3.39
CA GLY A 36 57.90 -29.51 -3.34
C GLY A 36 57.34 -28.15 -2.93
N ASP A 37 57.51 -27.84 -1.65
CA ASP A 37 57.74 -26.52 -1.02
C ASP A 37 56.83 -25.30 -1.23
N ASN A 38 56.26 -24.88 -0.09
CA ASN A 38 56.33 -23.54 0.51
C ASN A 38 56.38 -22.32 -0.43
N GLY A 39 55.21 -21.74 -0.69
CA GLY A 39 55.09 -20.36 -1.18
C GLY A 39 53.69 -19.83 -0.87
N GLY A 40 53.57 -18.96 0.13
CA GLY A 40 52.31 -18.33 0.51
C GLY A 40 51.76 -17.49 -0.65
N SER A 41 50.77 -18.03 -1.37
CA SER A 41 49.93 -17.24 -2.27
C SER A 41 48.81 -16.62 -1.44
N GLU A 42 48.98 -15.34 -1.11
CA GLU A 42 47.91 -14.47 -0.63
C GLU A 42 46.78 -14.47 -1.67
N MET A 43 45.76 -15.31 -1.46
CA MET A 43 44.57 -15.31 -2.30
C MET A 43 43.96 -13.91 -2.23
N ALA A 44 44.00 -13.17 -3.34
CA ALA A 44 43.33 -11.88 -3.45
C ALA A 44 41.84 -12.09 -3.09
N LYS A 45 41.44 -11.63 -1.89
CA LYS A 45 40.03 -11.63 -1.48
C LYS A 45 39.24 -10.91 -2.56
N ALA A 46 38.37 -11.65 -3.26
CA ALA A 46 37.41 -11.06 -4.17
C ALA A 46 36.71 -9.89 -3.45
N LYS A 47 36.83 -8.67 -3.99
CA LYS A 47 36.18 -7.48 -3.42
C LYS A 47 34.69 -7.82 -3.28
N SER A 48 34.18 -7.86 -2.05
CA SER A 48 32.76 -8.18 -1.85
C SER A 48 31.93 -7.15 -2.63
N LYS A 49 30.99 -7.63 -3.46
CA LYS A 49 30.09 -6.74 -4.20
C LYS A 49 29.30 -5.91 -3.19
N SER A 50 29.71 -4.66 -3.00
CA SER A 50 29.03 -3.69 -2.13
C SER A 50 27.64 -3.34 -2.66
N ARG A 51 27.40 -3.58 -3.96
CA ARG A 51 26.13 -3.35 -4.66
C ARG A 51 25.48 -4.66 -5.09
N PHE A 52 24.22 -4.82 -4.73
CA PHE A 52 23.36 -5.92 -5.10
C PHE A 52 22.29 -5.41 -6.06
N ASN A 53 22.37 -5.82 -7.32
CA ASN A 53 21.34 -5.51 -8.31
C ASN A 53 20.21 -6.54 -8.21
N VAL A 54 18.98 -6.07 -8.30
CA VAL A 54 17.74 -6.85 -8.36
C VAL A 54 16.91 -6.40 -9.57
N GLY A 55 15.97 -7.21 -10.04
CA GLY A 55 15.23 -6.91 -11.28
C GLY A 55 14.52 -5.55 -11.28
N PHE A 56 14.19 -5.02 -10.11
CA PHE A 56 13.46 -3.76 -9.91
C PHE A 56 14.32 -2.63 -9.29
N GLY A 57 15.64 -2.77 -9.22
CA GLY A 57 16.53 -1.76 -8.66
C GLY A 57 17.85 -2.31 -8.12
N ALA A 58 18.46 -1.64 -7.16
CA ALA A 58 19.64 -2.12 -6.49
C ALA A 58 19.70 -1.60 -5.04
N ILE A 59 20.35 -2.39 -4.18
CA ILE A 59 20.72 -1.97 -2.82
C ILE A 59 22.24 -1.97 -2.70
N TYR A 60 22.80 -0.99 -2.00
CA TYR A 60 24.24 -0.96 -1.76
C TYR A 60 24.59 -0.36 -0.40
N GLN A 61 25.72 -0.81 0.15
CA GLN A 61 26.24 -0.35 1.43
C GLN A 61 27.29 0.73 1.25
N ARG A 62 27.27 1.77 2.08
CA ARG A 62 28.36 2.73 2.22
C ARG A 62 28.82 2.80 3.67
N LYS A 63 30.14 2.71 3.86
CA LYS A 63 30.79 2.93 5.17
C LYS A 63 30.94 4.41 5.42
N ARG A 64 30.58 4.86 6.61
CA ARG A 64 30.83 6.23 7.08
C ARG A 64 32.21 6.33 7.74
N LYS A 65 32.70 7.55 7.94
CA LYS A 65 33.98 7.83 8.62
C LYS A 65 34.04 7.25 10.04
N ASN A 66 32.88 7.09 10.69
CA ASN A 66 32.74 6.50 12.03
C ASN A 66 32.63 4.96 12.03
N GLY A 67 32.83 4.29 10.90
CA GLY A 67 32.74 2.83 10.78
C GLY A 67 31.32 2.26 10.61
N SER A 68 30.27 3.06 10.84
CA SER A 68 28.88 2.61 10.62
C SER A 68 28.58 2.37 9.14
N VAL A 69 27.78 1.33 8.85
CA VAL A 69 27.32 0.97 7.51
C VAL A 69 25.93 1.52 7.30
N ARG A 70 25.70 2.22 6.18
CA ARG A 70 24.38 2.69 5.78
C ARG A 70 23.98 2.09 4.44
N TRP A 71 22.74 1.64 4.37
CA TRP A 71 22.15 1.09 3.16
C TRP A 71 21.54 2.19 2.30
N TYR A 72 21.68 2.03 0.99
CA TYR A 72 21.12 2.91 -0.03
C TYR A 72 20.29 2.08 -0.99
N LEU A 73 19.20 2.68 -1.44
CA LEU A 73 18.26 2.18 -2.42
C LEU A 73 18.48 2.97 -3.72
N ASP A 74 18.52 2.27 -4.86
CA ASP A 74 18.67 2.85 -6.18
C ASP A 74 17.68 2.19 -7.13
N TYR A 75 16.67 2.94 -7.55
CA TYR A 75 15.61 2.46 -8.42
C TYR A 75 15.18 3.56 -9.36
N TRP A 76 14.37 3.20 -10.35
CA TRP A 76 13.78 4.15 -11.28
C TRP A 76 12.34 4.38 -10.85
N ASP A 77 11.91 5.63 -10.79
CA ASP A 77 10.48 5.89 -10.85
C ASP A 77 9.97 5.56 -12.26
N ALA A 78 8.66 5.41 -12.44
CA ALA A 78 8.15 5.07 -13.76
C ALA A 78 7.76 6.28 -14.62
N ALA A 79 8.10 7.49 -14.16
CA ALA A 79 8.41 8.63 -15.02
C ALA A 79 9.83 8.54 -15.64
N GLY A 80 10.60 7.49 -15.32
CA GLY A 80 11.94 7.24 -15.86
C GLY A 80 13.06 8.04 -15.18
N LYS A 81 12.79 8.67 -14.04
CA LYS A 81 13.77 9.38 -13.23
C LYS A 81 14.37 8.45 -12.17
N ARG A 82 15.70 8.49 -12.08
CA ARG A 82 16.46 7.71 -11.10
C ARG A 82 16.31 8.28 -9.70
N VAL A 83 15.92 7.44 -8.75
CA VAL A 83 15.79 7.78 -7.32
C VAL A 83 16.86 7.04 -6.53
N GLN A 84 17.72 7.80 -5.85
CA GLN A 84 18.68 7.29 -4.89
C GLN A 84 18.36 7.85 -3.51
N ARG A 85 18.04 6.97 -2.57
CA ARG A 85 17.78 7.36 -1.18
C ARG A 85 18.41 6.40 -0.20
N VAL A 86 18.51 6.86 1.03
CA VAL A 86 18.92 6.04 2.16
C VAL A 86 17.76 5.11 2.53
N ALA A 87 18.09 3.88 2.93
CA ALA A 87 17.17 3.02 3.64
C ALA A 87 17.20 3.41 5.13
N ASP A 88 16.14 4.03 5.64
CA ASP A 88 16.15 4.64 6.97
C ASP A 88 16.05 3.59 8.09
N HIS A 89 15.44 2.45 7.80
CA HIS A 89 15.17 1.39 8.78
C HIS A 89 16.02 0.13 8.56
N ALA A 90 16.81 0.07 7.49
CA ALA A 90 17.58 -1.12 7.16
C ALA A 90 18.93 -1.17 7.88
N SER A 91 19.11 -2.20 8.70
CA SER A 91 20.38 -2.64 9.26
C SER A 91 20.92 -3.87 8.52
N SER A 92 20.01 -4.71 7.98
CA SER A 92 20.33 -5.91 7.22
C SER A 92 20.06 -5.76 5.71
N LYS A 93 20.63 -6.69 4.92
CA LYS A 93 20.37 -6.82 3.47
C LYS A 93 18.91 -7.09 3.18
N GLU A 94 18.27 -7.93 4.00
CA GLU A 94 16.88 -8.34 3.84
C GLU A 94 15.93 -7.17 4.09
N GLU A 95 16.17 -6.41 5.15
CA GLU A 95 15.42 -5.17 5.46
C GLU A 95 15.60 -4.13 4.34
N ALA A 96 16.82 -3.94 3.84
CA ALA A 96 17.09 -3.04 2.71
C ALA A 96 16.35 -3.48 1.44
N LEU A 97 16.27 -4.79 1.19
CA LEU A 97 15.53 -5.34 0.06
C LEU A 97 14.02 -5.16 0.23
N LEU A 98 13.50 -5.34 1.45
CA LEU A 98 12.09 -5.10 1.77
C LEU A 98 11.72 -3.63 1.57
N GLU A 99 12.58 -2.71 2.03
CA GLU A 99 12.39 -1.27 1.84
C GLU A 99 12.51 -0.86 0.37
N LEU A 100 13.38 -1.50 -0.42
CA LEU A 100 13.41 -1.31 -1.87
C LEU A 100 12.09 -1.75 -2.52
N LYS A 101 11.57 -2.92 -2.13
CA LYS A 101 10.30 -3.44 -2.66
C LYS A 101 9.14 -2.50 -2.34
N SER A 102 9.03 -2.02 -1.11
CA SER A 102 7.98 -1.06 -0.75
C SER A 102 8.11 0.25 -1.53
N ALA A 103 9.32 0.79 -1.69
CA ALA A 103 9.56 2.01 -2.46
C ALA A 103 9.13 1.88 -3.93
N VAL A 104 9.45 0.76 -4.58
CA VAL A 104 9.06 0.50 -5.98
C VAL A 104 7.55 0.28 -6.09
N LEU A 105 6.95 -0.47 -5.15
CA LEU A 105 5.50 -0.66 -5.13
C LEU A 105 4.77 0.67 -4.94
N ASP A 106 5.24 1.55 -4.05
CA ASP A 106 4.62 2.87 -3.83
C ASP A 106 4.60 3.72 -5.10
N VAL A 107 5.69 3.70 -5.88
CA VAL A 107 5.73 4.37 -7.19
C VAL A 107 4.71 3.75 -8.15
N HIS A 108 4.73 2.42 -8.28
CA HIS A 108 3.83 1.71 -9.18
C HIS A 108 2.36 1.95 -8.83
N TYR A 109 2.04 1.97 -7.54
CA TYR A 109 0.74 2.28 -7.00
C TYR A 109 0.30 3.72 -7.35
N ARG A 110 1.17 4.71 -7.17
CA ARG A 110 0.89 6.11 -7.58
C ARG A 110 0.53 6.22 -9.07
N GLU A 111 1.19 5.47 -9.94
CA GLU A 111 0.94 5.51 -11.38
C GLU A 111 -0.32 4.76 -11.80
N CYS A 112 -0.60 3.63 -11.15
CA CYS A 112 -1.83 2.89 -11.38
C CYS A 112 -3.07 3.58 -10.78
N GLY A 113 -2.91 4.71 -10.07
CA GLY A 113 -3.98 5.33 -9.29
C GLY A 113 -4.50 4.44 -8.15
N ILE A 114 -3.80 3.35 -7.86
CA ILE A 114 -4.07 2.44 -6.75
C ILE A 114 -3.31 3.03 -5.59
N ALA A 115 -3.98 3.66 -4.64
CA ALA A 115 -3.34 4.53 -3.65
C ALA A 115 -2.12 3.90 -2.94
N GLY A 116 -0.90 4.29 -3.37
CA GLY A 116 0.35 3.95 -2.72
C GLY A 116 0.51 4.79 -1.47
N ALA A 117 0.92 4.14 -0.36
CA ALA A 117 1.10 4.72 0.97
C ALA A 117 0.31 6.03 1.19
N LEU A 118 -1.03 5.92 1.28
CA LEU A 118 -1.90 7.03 1.65
C LEU A 118 -1.29 7.74 2.87
N GLN A 119 -1.33 9.08 2.88
CA GLN A 119 -0.82 9.83 4.03
C GLN A 119 -1.49 9.31 5.30
N LYS A 120 -0.68 9.04 6.33
CA LYS A 120 -1.15 8.60 7.64
C LYS A 120 -1.80 9.78 8.36
N VAL A 121 -3.00 10.16 7.91
CA VAL A 121 -3.81 11.21 8.53
C VAL A 121 -4.86 10.56 9.40
N THR A 122 -4.94 11.01 10.65
CA THR A 122 -6.00 10.58 11.57
C THR A 122 -7.33 11.22 11.20
N PHE A 123 -8.43 10.58 11.60
CA PHE A 123 -9.76 11.18 11.39
C PHE A 123 -9.88 12.55 12.08
N SER A 124 -9.25 12.73 13.25
CA SER A 124 -9.28 14.01 13.97
C SER A 124 -8.62 15.13 13.16
N GLU A 125 -7.41 14.91 12.64
CA GLU A 125 -6.72 15.88 11.78
C GLU A 125 -7.52 16.16 10.51
N PHE A 126 -8.04 15.12 9.87
CA PHE A 126 -8.82 15.28 8.66
C PHE A 126 -10.13 16.04 8.90
N SER A 127 -10.79 15.81 10.03
CA SER A 127 -12.02 16.55 10.38
C SER A 127 -11.76 18.04 10.52
N GLN A 128 -10.60 18.43 11.06
CA GLN A 128 -10.18 19.84 11.14
C GLN A 128 -9.91 20.41 9.74
N MET A 129 -9.18 19.67 8.89
CA MET A 129 -8.94 20.07 7.50
C MET A 129 -10.25 20.24 6.71
N TYR A 130 -11.20 19.34 6.89
CA TYR A 130 -12.54 19.44 6.29
C TYR A 130 -13.25 20.72 6.73
N LEU A 131 -13.21 21.05 8.02
CA LEU A 131 -13.87 22.24 8.55
C LEU A 131 -13.25 23.53 8.02
N ASP A 132 -11.92 23.61 8.03
CA ASP A 132 -11.17 24.81 7.67
C ASP A 132 -11.14 25.05 6.16
N ASN A 133 -10.84 24.02 5.37
CA ASN A 133 -10.65 24.17 3.93
C ASN A 133 -11.95 24.06 3.12
N TYR A 134 -12.98 23.38 3.65
CA TYR A 134 -14.22 23.15 2.92
C TYR A 134 -15.46 23.71 3.61
N ALA A 135 -15.76 23.27 4.84
CA ALA A 135 -17.07 23.53 5.45
C ALA A 135 -17.32 25.02 5.69
N LYS A 136 -16.34 25.75 6.26
CA LYS A 136 -16.47 27.19 6.55
C LYS A 136 -16.68 28.04 5.29
N ALA A 137 -16.05 27.66 4.18
CA ALA A 137 -16.17 28.38 2.92
C ALA A 137 -17.46 28.03 2.15
N ASN A 138 -17.91 26.78 2.20
CA ASN A 138 -18.95 26.28 1.30
C ASN A 138 -20.33 26.08 1.95
N LYS A 139 -20.39 25.97 3.29
CA LYS A 139 -21.64 25.61 3.99
C LYS A 139 -22.06 26.69 4.97
N ARG A 140 -23.30 27.15 4.84
CA ARG A 140 -23.95 28.01 5.86
C ARG A 140 -24.13 27.29 7.20
N SER A 141 -24.32 25.97 7.17
CA SER A 141 -24.55 25.12 8.34
C SER A 141 -23.26 24.49 8.92
N TRP A 142 -22.10 25.09 8.69
CA TRP A 142 -20.81 24.53 9.12
C TRP A 142 -20.71 24.35 10.65
N LYS A 143 -21.41 25.18 11.43
CA LYS A 143 -21.44 25.08 12.91
C LYS A 143 -22.07 23.78 13.40
N ASP A 144 -23.12 23.32 12.73
CA ASP A 144 -23.78 22.07 13.09
C ASP A 144 -22.90 20.86 12.74
N ASP A 145 -22.17 20.94 11.61
CA ASP A 145 -21.17 19.94 11.24
C ASP A 145 -20.05 19.88 12.29
N PHE A 146 -19.53 21.04 12.70
CA PHE A 146 -18.52 21.16 13.77
C PHE A 146 -18.99 20.46 15.05
N TYR A 147 -20.20 20.77 15.52
CA TYR A 147 -20.73 20.16 16.74
C TYR A 147 -20.84 18.63 16.63
N ARG A 148 -21.36 18.11 15.50
CA ARG A 148 -21.47 16.66 15.30
C ARG A 148 -20.10 15.98 15.19
N LEU A 149 -19.12 16.64 14.57
CA LEU A 149 -17.77 16.12 14.46
C LEU A 149 -17.08 16.06 15.82
N GLU A 150 -17.12 17.15 16.59
CA GLU A 150 -16.51 17.22 17.93
C GLU A 150 -17.18 16.31 18.95
N ALA A 151 -18.51 16.36 19.04
CA ALA A 151 -19.24 15.69 20.11
C ALA A 151 -19.43 14.19 19.86
N ASN A 152 -19.56 13.77 18.60
CA ASN A 152 -20.01 12.41 18.28
C ASN A 152 -18.96 11.61 17.50
N MET A 153 -18.43 12.17 16.40
CA MET A 153 -17.57 11.39 15.48
C MET A 153 -16.12 11.30 15.96
N LYS A 154 -15.55 12.39 16.49
CA LYS A 154 -14.17 12.41 17.01
C LYS A 154 -13.95 11.45 18.18
N PRO A 155 -14.86 11.33 19.17
CA PRO A 155 -14.70 10.36 20.25
C PRO A 155 -14.59 8.90 19.77
N PHE A 156 -15.26 8.57 18.66
CA PHE A 156 -15.25 7.21 18.12
C PHE A 156 -14.13 6.97 17.10
N PHE A 157 -13.96 7.88 16.14
CA PHE A 157 -13.03 7.71 15.02
C PHE A 157 -11.70 8.44 15.17
N GLY A 158 -11.59 9.39 16.11
CA GLY A 158 -10.53 10.40 16.12
C GLY A 158 -9.09 9.86 16.11
N SER A 159 -8.85 8.73 16.80
CA SER A 159 -7.55 8.07 16.86
C SER A 159 -7.26 7.15 15.67
N HIS A 160 -8.27 6.79 14.89
CA HIS A 160 -8.12 5.92 13.73
C HIS A 160 -7.57 6.69 12.53
N GLN A 161 -6.71 6.05 11.76
CA GLN A 161 -6.28 6.58 10.47
C GLN A 161 -7.41 6.45 9.46
N LEU A 162 -7.50 7.37 8.51
CA LEU A 162 -8.56 7.34 7.49
C LEU A 162 -8.61 6.02 6.71
N GLN A 163 -7.44 5.41 6.49
CA GLN A 163 -7.31 4.12 5.80
C GLN A 163 -7.78 2.92 6.62
N ASP A 164 -7.79 3.02 7.94
CA ASP A 164 -8.21 1.93 8.84
C ASP A 164 -9.72 1.91 9.06
N ILE A 165 -10.42 2.98 8.67
CA ILE A 165 -11.87 3.09 8.86
C ILE A 165 -12.58 2.18 7.86
N SER A 166 -13.10 1.07 8.39
CA SER A 166 -13.86 0.09 7.61
C SER A 166 -15.37 0.38 7.61
N PRO A 167 -16.12 -0.13 6.62
CA PRO A 167 -17.59 -0.09 6.64
C PRO A 167 -18.18 -0.69 7.92
N LEU A 168 -17.53 -1.72 8.49
CA LEU A 168 -17.95 -2.34 9.75
C LEU A 168 -17.85 -1.37 10.94
N MET A 169 -16.81 -0.54 11.00
CA MET A 169 -16.68 0.48 12.05
C MET A 169 -17.80 1.52 11.95
N ILE A 170 -18.22 1.88 10.74
CA ILE A 170 -19.34 2.80 10.53
C ILE A 170 -20.66 2.19 11.00
N GLU A 171 -20.92 0.91 10.70
CA GLU A 171 -22.11 0.22 11.21
C GLU A 171 -22.11 0.11 12.74
N LYS A 172 -20.94 -0.17 13.35
CA LYS A 172 -20.79 -0.15 14.81
C LYS A 172 -21.10 1.22 15.41
N TYR A 173 -20.57 2.28 14.81
CA TYR A 173 -20.87 3.65 15.22
C TYR A 173 -22.38 3.93 15.13
N ARG A 174 -23.04 3.55 14.03
CA ARG A 174 -24.49 3.73 13.87
C ARG A 174 -25.29 2.99 14.94
N ALA A 175 -24.93 1.74 15.24
CA ALA A 175 -25.57 0.94 16.27
C ALA A 175 -25.42 1.58 17.65
N GLN A 176 -24.20 2.00 18.01
CA GLN A 176 -23.92 2.70 19.27
C GLN A 176 -24.77 3.97 19.41
N ARG A 177 -24.88 4.79 18.36
CA ARG A 177 -25.69 6.01 18.41
C ARG A 177 -27.17 5.74 18.60
N LEU A 178 -27.69 4.63 18.07
CA LEU A 178 -29.07 4.21 18.32
C LEU A 178 -29.28 3.74 19.77
N GLU A 179 -28.30 3.04 20.35
CA GLU A 179 -28.33 2.65 21.77
C GLU A 179 -28.31 3.86 22.71
N GLU A 180 -27.58 4.92 22.33
CA GLU A 180 -27.58 6.22 23.02
C GLU A 180 -28.91 6.99 22.89
N GLY A 181 -29.91 6.44 22.19
CA GLY A 181 -31.25 7.04 22.06
C GLY A 181 -31.36 8.09 20.95
N VAL A 182 -30.35 8.20 20.07
CA VAL A 182 -30.37 9.16 18.97
C VAL A 182 -31.34 8.72 17.88
N THR A 183 -32.10 9.67 17.33
CA THR A 183 -33.07 9.37 16.28
C THR A 183 -32.39 8.88 14.99
N ARG A 184 -33.03 7.95 14.27
CA ARG A 184 -32.55 7.41 12.99
C ARG A 184 -32.21 8.51 11.98
N SER A 185 -32.99 9.60 11.95
CA SER A 185 -32.73 10.76 11.09
C SER A 185 -31.43 11.49 11.45
N THR A 186 -31.12 11.65 12.74
CA THR A 186 -29.86 12.26 13.17
C THR A 186 -28.67 11.37 12.80
N VAL A 187 -28.78 10.05 12.99
CA VAL A 187 -27.75 9.10 12.55
C VAL A 187 -27.55 9.13 11.02
N ASN A 188 -28.63 9.27 10.25
CA ASN A 188 -28.54 9.46 8.80
C ASN A 188 -27.81 10.75 8.41
N ARG A 189 -28.05 11.86 9.13
CA ARG A 189 -27.32 13.13 8.91
C ARG A 189 -25.84 12.97 9.19
N GLU A 190 -25.49 12.32 10.30
CA GLU A 190 -24.10 12.00 10.65
C GLU A 190 -23.43 11.12 9.58
N THR A 191 -24.12 10.08 9.11
CA THR A 191 -23.64 9.20 8.03
C THR A 191 -23.44 9.96 6.72
N THR A 192 -24.30 10.93 6.42
CA THR A 192 -24.21 11.77 5.22
C THR A 192 -22.98 12.70 5.27
N ILE A 193 -22.67 13.26 6.44
CA ILE A 193 -21.45 14.06 6.66
C ILE A 193 -20.22 13.18 6.43
N LEU A 194 -20.17 11.98 7.03
CA LEU A 194 -19.07 11.03 6.81
C LEU A 194 -18.91 10.69 5.33
N LYS A 195 -20.00 10.41 4.62
CA LYS A 195 -19.95 10.13 3.18
C LYS A 195 -19.34 11.28 2.39
N LYS A 196 -19.71 12.53 2.69
CA LYS A 196 -19.15 13.71 2.02
C LYS A 196 -17.68 13.92 2.37
N MET A 197 -17.31 13.74 3.64
CA MET A 197 -15.93 13.83 4.11
C MET A 197 -15.03 12.82 3.40
N PHE A 198 -15.42 11.55 3.32
CA PHE A 198 -14.60 10.54 2.63
C PHE A 198 -14.50 10.76 1.12
N ASN A 199 -15.52 11.36 0.49
CA ASN A 199 -15.40 11.78 -0.92
C ASN A 199 -14.35 12.89 -1.08
N LEU A 200 -14.36 13.90 -0.21
CA LEU A 200 -13.33 14.94 -0.21
C LEU A 200 -11.95 14.39 0.13
N ALA A 201 -11.86 13.38 1.00
CA ALA A 201 -10.60 12.70 1.30
C ALA A 201 -10.02 12.03 0.05
N ILE A 202 -10.87 11.46 -0.82
CA ILE A 202 -10.44 10.91 -2.11
C ILE A 202 -10.00 12.03 -3.04
N ASP A 203 -10.79 13.11 -3.16
CA ASP A 203 -10.45 14.26 -4.00
C ASP A 203 -9.11 14.89 -3.59
N TRP A 204 -8.79 14.89 -2.29
CA TRP A 204 -7.52 15.38 -1.74
C TRP A 204 -6.42 14.32 -1.68
N SER A 205 -6.65 13.13 -2.25
CA SER A 205 -5.68 12.02 -2.26
C SER A 205 -5.23 11.55 -0.87
N LEU A 206 -6.09 11.72 0.15
CA LEU A 206 -5.89 11.28 1.54
C LEU A 206 -6.51 9.91 1.82
N ALA A 207 -7.50 9.48 1.03
CA ALA A 207 -8.13 8.16 1.13
C ALA A 207 -8.27 7.51 -0.26
N GLY A 208 -8.12 6.18 -0.33
CA GLY A 208 -8.24 5.44 -1.60
C GLY A 208 -9.67 4.98 -1.93
N GLN A 209 -10.53 4.83 -0.93
CA GLN A 209 -11.92 4.42 -1.09
C GLN A 209 -12.81 5.06 -0.03
N ASN A 210 -14.08 5.24 -0.35
CA ASN A 210 -15.08 5.70 0.61
C ASN A 210 -15.79 4.50 1.26
N PRO A 211 -15.53 4.22 2.55
CA PRO A 211 -16.12 3.09 3.27
C PRO A 211 -17.62 3.26 3.53
N VAL A 212 -18.16 4.47 3.41
CA VAL A 212 -19.57 4.81 3.66
C VAL A 212 -20.46 4.50 2.44
N LEU A 213 -19.90 4.25 1.25
CA LEU A 213 -20.68 4.07 0.02
C LEU A 213 -21.68 2.91 0.08
N LYS A 214 -21.32 1.82 0.78
CA LYS A 214 -22.14 0.60 0.89
C LYS A 214 -23.10 0.63 2.09
N VAL A 215 -22.99 1.64 2.95
CA VAL A 215 -23.80 1.77 4.17
C VAL A 215 -25.19 2.29 3.79
N LYS A 216 -26.23 1.50 4.06
CA LYS A 216 -27.63 1.87 3.77
C LYS A 216 -28.17 2.79 4.86
N LEU A 217 -28.69 3.95 4.46
CA LEU A 217 -29.39 4.86 5.36
C LEU A 217 -30.68 4.23 5.90
N PHE A 218 -31.09 4.65 7.10
CA PHE A 218 -32.38 4.25 7.69
C PHE A 218 -33.55 4.89 6.92
N SER A 219 -34.70 4.20 6.87
CA SER A 219 -35.91 4.69 6.20
C SER A 219 -36.48 5.92 6.90
N GLU A 220 -36.90 6.92 6.11
CA GLU A 220 -37.53 8.15 6.63
C GLU A 220 -38.90 7.89 7.26
N LYS A 221 -39.59 6.81 6.84
CA LYS A 221 -40.91 6.42 7.37
C LYS A 221 -40.88 6.10 8.86
N ASP A 222 -39.74 5.64 9.38
CA ASP A 222 -39.57 5.29 10.80
C ASP A 222 -39.30 6.51 11.70
N THR A 223 -39.13 7.70 11.11
CA THR A 223 -38.82 8.94 11.84
C THR A 223 -40.08 9.73 12.20
N GLN A 224 -41.22 9.44 11.57
CA GLN A 224 -42.50 10.03 11.95
C GLN A 224 -43.02 9.36 13.23
N LYS A 225 -42.37 9.64 14.36
CA LYS A 225 -42.99 9.40 15.66
C LYS A 225 -44.10 10.43 15.82
N GLU A 226 -45.30 9.92 16.07
CA GLU A 226 -46.56 10.62 16.35
C GLU A 226 -46.31 12.00 17.00
N ARG A 227 -46.70 13.05 16.27
CA ARG A 227 -46.72 14.43 16.77
C ARG A 227 -47.85 14.64 17.76
#